data_AF-A0A3N1AXV0-F1
#
_entry.id   AF-A0A3N1AXV0-F1
#
_cell.length_a   1.000
_cell.length_b   1.000
_cell.length_c   1.000
_cell.angle_alpha   90.00
_cell.angle_beta   90.00
_cell.angle_gamma   90.00
#
_symmetry.space_group_name_H-M   'P 1'
#
loop_
_entity.id
_entity.type
_entity.pdbx_description
1 polymer ?
#
loop_
_entity_poly.entity_id
_entity_poly.type
_entity_poly.pdbx_seq_one_letter_code
_entity_poly.pdbx_strand_id
1 'polypeptide(L)'
;MHAYLLTRGTPRNLDYAFLGSEPATHWWDRLSDANFINIDRFEVAARADGSGLSLLLSGLPSARRDSIGTPIRFTVVVDGLQDDPELLADLVAVALSPAGRAALGRQLDEEFPYPEINAIRAGTDPGTDIGVRTLRALRSGSTDEALAGAGTRTGTGDGTGGGTTADGGAAPAGRDGTDRTGCWVGPVDDPLARGAFLARVARMADGSTGFAFTSHALASVAGAQRAAETLGADAVILLHDGGPAGIQPLGKAPAGTAGGSWPRPALIVLLSLAGLAIALLIRWLIRWL
;
A
#
# COMPACT_ATOMS: atom_id res chain seq x y z
N MET A 1 -13.67 -3.88 11.33
CA MET A 1 -12.49 -3.10 10.83
C MET A 1 -11.42 -2.88 11.91
N HIS A 2 -10.13 -3.04 11.57
CA HIS A 2 -8.98 -2.79 12.45
C HIS A 2 -7.89 -2.02 11.69
N ALA A 3 -7.22 -1.07 12.34
CA ALA A 3 -6.06 -0.38 11.77
C ALA A 3 -4.82 -0.60 12.62
N TYR A 4 -3.68 -0.65 11.96
CA TYR A 4 -2.37 -0.91 12.55
C TYR A 4 -1.39 0.11 12.01
N LEU A 5 -0.53 0.61 12.90
CA LEU A 5 0.44 1.64 12.57
C LEU A 5 1.84 1.12 12.81
N LEU A 6 2.65 1.07 11.76
CA LEU A 6 4.06 0.75 11.81
C LEU A 6 4.87 2.04 11.63
N THR A 7 5.76 2.29 12.58
CA THR A 7 6.66 3.44 12.54
C THR A 7 7.88 3.21 13.42
N ARG A 8 8.82 4.14 13.40
CA ARG A 8 10.07 4.08 14.15
C ARG A 8 10.06 5.07 15.32
N GLY A 9 10.79 4.72 16.40
CA GLY A 9 11.18 5.66 17.45
C GLY A 9 12.44 6.47 17.09
N THR A 10 12.85 7.40 17.96
CA THR A 10 14.12 8.15 17.84
C THR A 10 15.36 7.31 18.00
N PRO A 11 15.46 6.51 19.08
CA PRO A 11 16.69 5.84 19.42
C PRO A 11 17.03 4.86 18.32
N ARG A 12 18.30 4.77 17.94
CA ARG A 12 18.74 3.89 16.83
C ARG A 12 18.33 2.43 17.02
N ASN A 13 18.24 1.98 18.27
CA ASN A 13 17.85 0.62 18.62
C ASN A 13 16.34 0.36 18.54
N LEU A 14 15.51 1.40 18.31
CA LEU A 14 14.08 1.24 18.07
C LEU A 14 13.84 1.29 16.56
N ASP A 15 13.96 0.15 15.89
CA ASP A 15 13.61 0.04 14.47
C ASP A 15 12.09 0.13 14.23
N TYR A 16 11.71 0.19 12.96
CA TYR A 16 10.33 0.10 12.51
C TYR A 16 9.66 -1.15 13.05
N ALA A 17 8.54 -0.97 13.76
CA ALA A 17 7.58 -2.04 13.99
C ALA A 17 6.21 -1.45 14.33
N PHE A 18 5.21 -2.33 14.44
CA PHE A 18 3.87 -1.93 14.83
C PHE A 18 3.84 -1.31 16.23
N LEU A 19 2.99 -0.30 16.39
CA LEU A 19 2.62 0.28 17.68
C LEU A 19 1.46 -0.52 18.26
N GLY A 20 1.64 -1.09 19.46
CA GLY A 20 0.65 -1.95 20.08
C GLY A 20 0.53 -3.30 19.37
N SER A 21 -0.68 -3.64 18.90
CA SER A 21 -0.96 -4.89 18.19
C SER A 21 -0.46 -4.87 16.74
N GLU A 22 -0.12 -6.05 16.22
CA GLU A 22 0.18 -6.29 14.80
C GLU A 22 -0.98 -6.98 14.07
N PRO A 23 -1.07 -6.85 12.74
CA PRO A 23 -2.06 -7.58 11.94
C PRO A 23 -1.89 -9.09 12.09
N ALA A 24 -2.98 -9.82 12.29
CA ALA A 24 -2.94 -11.29 12.43
C ALA A 24 -2.39 -11.99 11.18
N THR A 25 -2.52 -11.36 10.01
CA THR A 25 -1.98 -11.85 8.74
C THR A 25 -1.27 -10.74 8.00
N HIS A 26 -0.05 -11.00 7.55
CA HIS A 26 0.71 -10.08 6.70
C HIS A 26 0.46 -10.40 5.23
N TRP A 27 -0.76 -10.11 4.77
CA TRP A 27 -1.19 -10.46 3.41
C TRP A 27 -0.32 -9.81 2.31
N TRP A 28 0.33 -8.69 2.63
CA TRP A 28 1.22 -7.95 1.74
C TRP A 28 2.61 -8.56 1.63
N ASP A 29 2.99 -9.53 2.48
CA ASP A 29 4.29 -10.22 2.38
C ASP A 29 4.45 -10.86 0.99
N ARG A 30 3.36 -11.33 0.38
CA ARG A 30 3.37 -11.83 -1.01
C ARG A 30 3.77 -10.78 -2.05
N LEU A 31 3.53 -9.51 -1.77
CA LEU A 31 3.95 -8.40 -2.62
C LEU A 31 5.39 -8.00 -2.31
N SER A 32 5.77 -7.89 -1.04
CA SER A 32 7.12 -7.44 -0.64
C SER A 32 8.19 -8.52 -0.84
N ASP A 33 7.93 -9.77 -0.47
CA ASP A 33 8.90 -10.88 -0.60
C ASP A 33 9.20 -11.20 -2.06
N ALA A 34 8.22 -11.01 -2.94
CA ALA A 34 8.38 -11.13 -4.39
C ALA A 34 8.94 -9.86 -5.03
N ASN A 35 9.27 -8.83 -4.24
CA ASN A 35 9.77 -7.53 -4.68
C ASN A 35 8.87 -6.83 -5.71
N PHE A 36 7.54 -6.92 -5.51
CA PHE A 36 6.55 -6.21 -6.31
C PHE A 36 6.22 -4.83 -5.75
N ILE A 37 6.45 -4.61 -4.46
CA ILE A 37 6.35 -3.30 -3.81
C ILE A 37 7.60 -3.04 -2.97
N ASN A 38 7.97 -1.77 -2.80
CA ASN A 38 9.03 -1.37 -1.89
C ASN A 38 8.42 -0.64 -0.69
N ILE A 39 8.29 -1.33 0.45
CA ILE A 39 7.67 -0.77 1.66
C ILE A 39 8.46 0.42 2.26
N ASP A 40 9.73 0.61 1.91
CA ASP A 40 10.50 1.78 2.33
C ASP A 40 10.14 3.04 1.51
N ARG A 41 9.44 2.87 0.38
CA ARG A 41 8.91 3.95 -0.46
C ARG A 41 7.41 4.09 -0.28
N PHE A 42 6.86 5.14 -0.90
CA PHE A 42 5.42 5.32 -0.91
C PHE A 42 4.78 4.26 -1.79
N GLU A 43 3.90 3.46 -1.20
CA GLU A 43 3.15 2.43 -1.92
C GLU A 43 1.71 2.38 -1.41
N VAL A 44 0.78 2.12 -2.31
CA VAL A 44 -0.61 1.77 -2.00
C VAL A 44 -0.84 0.34 -2.45
N ALA A 45 -1.44 -0.49 -1.61
CA ALA A 45 -1.91 -1.82 -2.01
C ALA A 45 -3.27 -2.11 -1.38
N ALA A 46 -4.25 -2.47 -2.19
CA ALA A 46 -5.53 -3.00 -1.76
C ALA A 46 -5.65 -4.47 -2.18
N ARG A 47 -6.24 -5.28 -1.31
CA ARG A 47 -6.55 -6.69 -1.54
C ARG A 47 -8.00 -6.98 -1.19
N ALA A 48 -8.67 -7.73 -2.07
CA ALA A 48 -9.98 -8.32 -1.82
C ALA A 48 -9.94 -9.80 -2.20
N ASP A 49 -10.29 -10.71 -1.28
CA ASP A 49 -10.16 -12.16 -1.51
C ASP A 49 -11.41 -12.97 -1.12
N GLY A 50 -12.56 -12.31 -1.04
CA GLY A 50 -13.83 -12.91 -0.61
C GLY A 50 -13.96 -13.12 0.90
N SER A 51 -12.86 -13.11 1.65
CA SER A 51 -12.88 -13.14 3.12
C SER A 51 -12.88 -11.74 3.74
N GLY A 52 -12.36 -10.76 3.00
CA GLY A 52 -12.40 -9.36 3.42
C GLY A 52 -11.72 -8.42 2.43
N LEU A 53 -11.71 -7.16 2.84
CA LEU A 53 -11.08 -6.06 2.13
C LEU A 53 -10.01 -5.44 3.03
N SER A 54 -8.80 -5.31 2.51
CA SER A 54 -7.66 -4.77 3.23
C SER A 54 -6.89 -3.75 2.41
N LEU A 55 -6.27 -2.80 3.10
CA LEU A 55 -5.47 -1.72 2.54
C LEU A 55 -4.13 -1.62 3.26
N LEU A 56 -3.06 -1.40 2.50
CA LEU A 56 -1.74 -1.01 2.97
C LEU A 56 -1.37 0.32 2.33
N LEU A 57 -0.99 1.29 3.17
CA LEU A 57 -0.40 2.57 2.78
C LEU A 57 1.01 2.61 3.38
N SER A 58 2.05 2.46 2.55
CA SER A 58 3.43 2.55 3.02
C SER A 58 4.06 3.88 2.68
N GLY A 59 5.12 4.24 3.41
CA GLY A 59 5.95 5.39 3.10
C GLY A 59 5.25 6.75 3.24
N LEU A 60 4.18 6.84 4.04
CA LEU A 60 3.54 8.11 4.35
C LEU A 60 4.55 9.02 5.07
N PRO A 61 4.70 10.29 4.65
CA PRO A 61 5.71 11.18 5.21
C PRO A 61 5.36 11.54 6.65
N SER A 62 6.37 11.57 7.53
CA SER A 62 6.29 12.17 8.86
C SER A 62 7.19 13.41 8.90
N ALA A 63 6.82 14.40 9.71
CA ALA A 63 7.68 15.53 10.05
C ALA A 63 8.90 15.10 10.91
N ARG A 64 8.86 13.90 11.47
CA ARG A 64 9.89 13.35 12.37
C ARG A 64 11.11 12.87 11.60
N ARG A 65 12.26 12.91 12.29
CA ARG A 65 13.53 12.37 11.81
C ARG A 65 14.18 11.54 12.91
N ASP A 66 14.96 10.55 12.50
CA ASP A 66 15.76 9.76 13.45
C ASP A 66 16.98 10.55 13.97
N SER A 67 17.76 9.92 14.85
CA SER A 67 18.98 10.51 15.43
C SER A 67 20.07 10.93 14.44
N ILE A 68 20.02 10.50 13.18
CA ILE A 68 20.99 10.87 12.12
C ILE A 68 20.37 11.73 11.03
N GLY A 69 19.12 12.16 11.21
CA GLY A 69 18.42 13.03 10.27
C GLY A 69 17.68 12.29 9.15
N THR A 70 17.63 10.96 9.15
CA THR A 70 16.83 10.20 8.18
C THR A 70 15.35 10.50 8.40
N PRO A 71 14.58 10.81 7.34
CA PRO A 71 13.13 10.95 7.45
C PRO A 71 12.50 9.65 8.00
N ILE A 72 11.66 9.79 9.01
CA ILE A 72 10.79 8.70 9.48
C ILE A 72 9.54 8.67 8.59
N ARG A 73 9.00 7.48 8.37
CA ARG A 73 7.75 7.27 7.63
C ARG A 73 6.74 6.51 8.47
N PHE A 74 5.50 6.52 8.03
CA PHE A 74 4.46 5.64 8.54
C PHE A 74 4.12 4.58 7.48
N THR A 75 3.85 3.38 7.96
CA THR A 75 3.11 2.36 7.21
C THR A 75 1.84 2.06 7.97
N VAL A 76 0.71 2.08 7.27
CA VAL A 76 -0.62 1.83 7.83
C VAL A 76 -1.22 0.62 7.14
N VAL A 77 -1.74 -0.29 7.94
CA VAL A 77 -2.52 -1.44 7.47
C VAL A 77 -3.92 -1.30 8.02
N VAL A 78 -4.93 -1.48 7.17
CA VAL A 78 -6.34 -1.51 7.57
C VAL A 78 -6.97 -2.79 7.06
N ASP A 79 -7.52 -3.59 7.96
CA ASP A 79 -8.27 -4.80 7.65
C ASP A 79 -9.76 -4.62 7.96
N GLY A 80 -10.61 -5.37 7.27
CA GLY A 80 -12.05 -5.32 7.52
C GLY A 80 -12.71 -4.08 6.92
N LEU A 81 -12.18 -3.55 5.82
CA LEU A 81 -12.73 -2.38 5.12
C LEU A 81 -14.06 -2.67 4.41
N GLN A 82 -14.49 -3.93 4.33
CA GLN A 82 -15.84 -4.25 3.82
C GLN A 82 -16.96 -3.66 4.69
N ASP A 83 -16.65 -3.32 5.95
CA ASP A 83 -17.58 -2.64 6.85
C ASP A 83 -17.71 -1.13 6.53
N ASP A 84 -16.75 -0.58 5.77
CA ASP A 84 -16.70 0.82 5.34
C ASP A 84 -15.98 0.96 3.97
N PRO A 85 -16.64 0.55 2.88
CA PRO A 85 -16.04 0.53 1.54
C PRO A 85 -15.73 1.93 0.99
N GLU A 86 -16.48 2.95 1.42
CA GLU A 86 -16.24 4.35 1.02
C GLU A 86 -14.89 4.84 1.53
N LEU A 87 -14.53 4.49 2.77
CA LEU A 87 -13.23 4.82 3.34
C LEU A 87 -12.07 4.25 2.51
N LEU A 88 -12.19 3.04 1.95
CA LEU A 88 -11.15 2.50 1.07
C LEU A 88 -10.93 3.42 -0.16
N ALA A 89 -12.02 3.75 -0.86
CA ALA A 89 -11.94 4.54 -2.08
C ALA A 89 -11.36 5.94 -1.80
N ASP A 90 -11.79 6.58 -0.71
CA ASP A 90 -11.30 7.89 -0.30
C ASP A 90 -9.82 7.85 0.08
N LEU A 91 -9.40 6.86 0.88
CA LEU A 91 -7.99 6.74 1.27
C LEU A 91 -7.07 6.49 0.08
N VAL A 92 -7.47 5.63 -0.86
CA VAL A 92 -6.68 5.41 -2.08
C VAL A 92 -6.62 6.68 -2.92
N ALA A 93 -7.75 7.37 -3.14
CA ALA A 93 -7.78 8.60 -3.92
C ALA A 93 -6.87 9.68 -3.35
N VAL A 94 -6.92 9.88 -2.04
CA VAL A 94 -6.08 10.84 -1.30
C VAL A 94 -4.61 10.43 -1.35
N ALA A 95 -4.30 9.16 -1.11
CA ALA A 95 -2.92 8.67 -1.09
C ALA A 95 -2.24 8.74 -2.46
N LEU A 96 -2.98 8.68 -3.58
CA LEU A 96 -2.40 8.85 -4.92
C LEU A 96 -1.90 10.29 -5.18
N SER A 97 -2.32 11.31 -4.42
CA SER A 97 -1.81 12.67 -4.56
C SER A 97 -0.67 12.97 -3.56
N PRO A 98 0.40 13.71 -3.95
CA PRO A 98 1.44 14.11 -3.00
C PRO A 98 0.92 14.94 -1.83
N ALA A 99 -0.04 15.84 -2.07
CA ALA A 99 -0.66 16.68 -1.04
C ALA A 99 -1.47 15.85 -0.04
N GLY A 100 -2.28 14.91 -0.53
CA GLY A 100 -3.07 14.00 0.28
C GLY A 100 -2.20 13.07 1.12
N ARG A 101 -1.09 12.56 0.59
CA ARG A 101 -0.09 11.83 1.39
C ARG A 101 0.45 12.67 2.54
N ALA A 102 0.80 13.93 2.27
CA ALA A 102 1.28 14.83 3.29
C ALA A 102 0.20 15.14 4.33
N ALA A 103 -1.06 15.26 3.94
CA ALA A 103 -2.18 15.45 4.85
C ALA A 103 -2.38 14.24 5.78
N LEU A 104 -2.42 13.03 5.23
CA LEU A 104 -2.49 11.79 6.01
C LEU A 104 -1.32 11.67 7.00
N GLY A 105 -0.10 11.97 6.53
CA GLY A 105 1.10 11.96 7.36
C GLY A 105 1.05 12.96 8.53
N ARG A 106 0.59 14.20 8.28
CA ARG A 106 0.40 15.20 9.33
C ARG A 106 -0.62 14.76 10.37
N GLN A 107 -1.76 14.22 9.94
CA GLN A 107 -2.79 13.73 10.86
C GLN A 107 -2.27 12.58 11.74
N LEU A 108 -1.41 11.71 11.19
CA LEU A 108 -0.73 10.68 11.99
C LEU A 108 0.29 11.26 12.97
N ASP A 109 1.04 12.31 12.60
CA ASP A 109 1.96 12.98 13.55
C ASP A 109 1.21 13.70 14.67
N GLU A 110 0.05 14.31 14.38
CA GLU A 110 -0.82 14.94 15.37
C GLU A 110 -1.42 13.92 16.33
N GLU A 111 -1.92 12.80 15.80
CA GLU A 111 -2.48 11.71 16.60
C GLU A 111 -1.42 10.88 17.30
N PHE A 112 -0.15 10.88 16.90
CA PHE A 112 0.91 10.12 17.56
C PHE A 112 2.15 10.98 17.84
N PRO A 113 2.08 11.86 18.85
CA PRO A 113 3.21 12.70 19.23
C PRO A 113 4.45 11.91 19.61
N TYR A 114 5.60 12.54 19.38
CA TYR A 114 6.92 11.93 19.56
C TYR A 114 7.17 11.23 20.91
N PRO A 115 6.89 11.86 22.06
CA PRO A 115 7.17 11.25 23.36
C PRO A 115 6.35 9.98 23.59
N GLU A 116 5.14 9.95 23.02
CA GLU A 116 4.21 8.85 23.17
C GLU A 116 4.67 7.63 22.37
N ILE A 117 5.07 7.80 21.11
CA ILE A 117 5.69 6.72 20.31
C ILE A 117 6.92 6.18 21.05
N ASN A 118 7.74 7.08 21.61
CA ASN A 118 8.72 6.83 22.66
C ASN A 118 8.28 5.77 23.69
N ALA A 119 7.27 6.14 24.45
CA ALA A 119 6.75 5.38 25.58
C ALA A 119 6.17 4.03 25.14
N ILE A 120 5.43 4.00 24.03
CA ILE A 120 4.82 2.77 23.50
C ILE A 120 5.91 1.79 23.06
N ARG A 121 6.90 2.27 22.29
CA ARG A 121 8.01 1.43 21.81
C ARG A 121 8.94 0.95 22.93
N ALA A 122 9.05 1.72 24.02
CA ALA A 122 9.78 1.33 25.21
C ALA A 122 8.99 0.38 26.13
N GLY A 123 7.70 0.13 25.84
CA GLY A 123 6.81 -0.69 26.67
C GLY A 123 6.36 -0.03 27.96
N THR A 124 6.56 1.29 28.12
CA THR A 124 6.07 2.05 29.28
C THR A 124 4.63 2.52 29.10
N ASP A 125 4.14 2.52 27.87
CA ASP A 125 2.74 2.73 27.50
C ASP A 125 2.24 1.50 26.72
N PRO A 126 1.12 0.88 27.10
CA PRO A 126 0.60 -0.30 26.39
C PRO A 126 0.04 0.00 24.99
N GLY A 127 -0.29 1.25 24.65
CA GLY A 127 -0.84 1.60 23.33
C GLY A 127 -2.14 0.87 22.99
N THR A 128 -3.12 0.87 23.90
CA THR A 128 -4.36 0.09 23.72
C THR A 128 -5.34 0.67 22.70
N ASP A 129 -5.20 1.94 22.32
CA ASP A 129 -6.14 2.66 21.47
C ASP A 129 -5.56 3.06 20.09
N ILE A 130 -4.37 2.55 19.74
CA ILE A 130 -3.65 2.88 18.50
C ILE A 130 -4.53 2.67 17.26
N GLY A 131 -5.26 1.56 17.18
CA GLY A 131 -6.10 1.28 16.02
C GLY A 131 -7.25 2.29 15.85
N VAL A 132 -7.87 2.72 16.96
CA VAL A 132 -8.96 3.72 16.93
C VAL A 132 -8.43 5.09 16.52
N ARG A 133 -7.27 5.50 17.07
CA ARG A 133 -6.62 6.78 16.73
C ARG A 133 -6.09 6.81 15.31
N THR A 134 -5.53 5.70 14.83
CA THR A 134 -5.10 5.55 13.43
C THR A 134 -6.29 5.73 12.49
N LEU A 135 -7.43 5.06 12.75
CA LEU A 135 -8.64 5.26 11.94
C LEU A 135 -9.14 6.70 11.98
N ARG A 136 -9.08 7.37 13.15
CA ARG A 136 -9.45 8.78 13.27
C ARG A 136 -8.55 9.67 12.41
N ALA A 137 -7.24 9.50 12.50
CA ALA A 137 -6.26 10.25 11.69
C ALA A 137 -6.51 10.07 10.19
N LEU A 138 -6.76 8.84 9.75
CA LEU A 138 -7.03 8.51 8.35
C LEU A 138 -8.29 9.21 7.83
N ARG A 139 -9.39 9.20 8.61
CA ARG A 139 -10.66 9.87 8.24
C ARG A 139 -10.54 11.39 8.21
N SER A 140 -9.86 11.97 9.19
CA SER A 140 -9.60 13.42 9.22
C SER A 140 -8.77 13.83 8.00
N GLY A 141 -7.69 13.10 7.71
CA GLY A 141 -6.79 13.40 6.61
C GLY A 141 -7.43 13.23 5.24
N SER A 142 -8.37 12.29 5.07
CA SER A 142 -9.11 12.15 3.82
C SER A 142 -10.11 13.30 3.59
N THR A 143 -10.73 13.78 4.66
CA THR A 143 -11.73 14.88 4.60
C THR A 143 -11.07 16.23 4.30
N ASP A 144 -9.94 16.53 4.95
CA ASP A 144 -9.22 17.79 4.76
C ASP A 144 -8.78 18.00 3.30
N GLU A 145 -8.27 16.96 2.65
CA GLU A 145 -7.85 17.02 1.25
C GLU A 145 -9.05 17.20 0.31
N ALA A 146 -10.17 16.52 0.58
CA ALA A 146 -11.40 16.69 -0.18
C ALA A 146 -11.91 18.14 -0.13
N LEU A 147 -11.81 18.78 1.03
CA LEU A 147 -12.16 20.18 1.23
C LEU A 147 -11.17 21.13 0.52
N ALA A 148 -9.86 20.87 0.64
CA ALA A 148 -8.83 21.66 -0.02
C ALA A 148 -8.97 21.64 -1.55
N GLY A 149 -9.22 20.47 -2.14
CA GLY A 149 -9.45 20.32 -3.59
C GLY A 149 -10.77 20.90 -4.09
N ALA A 150 -11.74 21.16 -3.21
CA ALA A 150 -12.96 21.88 -3.54
C ALA A 150 -12.75 23.42 -3.51
N GLY A 151 -11.98 23.92 -2.54
CA GLY A 151 -11.76 25.36 -2.33
C GLY A 151 -10.87 26.05 -3.38
N THR A 152 -9.94 25.33 -4.02
CA THR A 152 -9.08 25.93 -5.06
C THR A 152 -9.83 26.25 -6.37
N ARG A 153 -11.09 25.81 -6.53
CA ARG A 153 -11.86 25.97 -7.77
C ARG A 153 -12.67 27.27 -7.88
N THR A 154 -12.75 28.09 -6.83
CA THR A 154 -13.63 29.28 -6.81
C THR A 154 -12.89 30.62 -6.85
N GLY A 155 -11.59 30.64 -7.16
CA GLY A 155 -10.74 31.83 -7.11
C GLY A 155 -10.47 32.51 -8.46
N THR A 156 -11.38 33.41 -8.85
CA THR A 156 -11.09 34.74 -9.44
C THR A 156 -10.40 34.81 -10.82
N GLY A 157 -11.13 34.41 -11.87
CA GLY A 157 -10.97 35.03 -13.18
C GLY A 157 -11.75 36.35 -13.23
N ASP A 158 -11.13 37.45 -12.82
CA ASP A 158 -11.59 38.80 -13.17
C ASP A 158 -10.73 39.32 -14.35
N GLY A 159 -11.38 40.00 -15.30
CA GLY A 159 -10.97 40.19 -16.70
C GLY A 159 -9.58 40.84 -16.92
N THR A 160 -8.98 40.80 -18.11
CA THR A 160 -9.52 41.33 -19.37
C THR A 160 -8.51 41.03 -20.48
N GLY A 161 -8.90 40.39 -21.59
CA GLY A 161 -8.03 40.27 -22.76
C GLY A 161 -8.50 39.20 -23.74
N GLY A 162 -9.13 39.63 -24.83
CA GLY A 162 -9.72 38.76 -25.85
C GLY A 162 -8.71 37.86 -26.56
N GLY A 163 -9.15 36.64 -26.86
CA GLY A 163 -8.40 35.66 -27.64
C GLY A 163 -9.10 34.32 -27.63
N THR A 164 -10.03 34.13 -28.57
CA THR A 164 -10.76 32.88 -28.77
C THR A 164 -9.79 31.75 -29.18
N THR A 165 -9.46 30.88 -28.24
CA THR A 165 -9.17 29.46 -28.51
C THR A 165 -9.85 28.63 -27.44
N ALA A 166 -10.80 27.81 -27.88
CA ALA A 166 -11.54 26.89 -27.04
C ALA A 166 -10.58 25.88 -26.42
N ASP A 167 -10.22 26.12 -25.16
CA ASP A 167 -9.54 25.14 -24.32
C ASP A 167 -10.56 24.66 -23.29
N GLY A 168 -10.93 23.39 -23.41
CA GLY A 168 -11.93 22.75 -22.59
C GLY A 168 -11.40 22.60 -21.18
N GLY A 169 -12.00 23.32 -20.23
CA GLY A 169 -11.69 23.20 -18.81
C GLY A 169 -11.70 21.74 -18.36
N ALA A 170 -10.52 21.25 -17.97
CA ALA A 170 -10.34 19.92 -17.44
C ALA A 170 -11.15 19.78 -16.14
N ALA A 171 -12.19 18.96 -16.19
CA ALA A 171 -12.90 18.47 -15.02
C ALA A 171 -11.92 17.80 -14.03
N PRO A 172 -12.21 17.78 -12.71
CA PRO A 172 -11.37 17.09 -11.75
C PRO A 172 -11.14 15.64 -12.23
N ALA A 173 -9.90 15.17 -12.11
CA ALA A 173 -9.49 13.82 -12.50
C ALA A 173 -10.55 12.80 -12.03
N GLY A 174 -11.15 12.16 -13.03
CA GLY A 174 -12.52 11.65 -12.97
C GLY A 174 -12.71 10.48 -12.03
N ARG A 175 -13.83 10.54 -11.29
CA ARG A 175 -14.60 9.34 -10.96
C ARG A 175 -15.24 8.70 -12.20
N ASP A 176 -15.16 9.36 -13.36
CA ASP A 176 -15.70 8.90 -14.65
C ASP A 176 -14.81 7.87 -15.37
N GLY A 177 -13.74 7.39 -14.72
CA GLY A 177 -12.93 6.30 -15.24
C GLY A 177 -13.76 5.01 -15.33
N THR A 178 -13.87 4.44 -16.51
CA THR A 178 -14.42 3.08 -16.65
C THR A 178 -13.37 2.07 -16.21
N ASP A 179 -13.70 1.20 -15.26
CA ASP A 179 -12.81 0.08 -14.92
C ASP A 179 -12.57 -0.76 -16.18
N ARG A 180 -11.31 -1.15 -16.38
CA ARG A 180 -10.94 -2.07 -17.44
C ARG A 180 -10.95 -3.49 -16.90
N THR A 181 -11.53 -4.42 -17.66
CA THR A 181 -11.62 -5.82 -17.24
C THR A 181 -10.25 -6.51 -17.25
N GLY A 182 -10.05 -7.45 -16.32
CA GLY A 182 -8.83 -8.26 -16.23
C GLY A 182 -7.62 -7.55 -15.63
N CYS A 183 -6.43 -8.09 -15.89
CA CYS A 183 -5.17 -7.54 -15.39
C CYS A 183 -4.61 -6.46 -16.32
N TRP A 184 -4.14 -5.36 -15.76
CA TRP A 184 -3.52 -4.28 -16.54
C TRP A 184 -2.49 -3.50 -15.72
N VAL A 185 -1.61 -2.80 -16.42
CA VAL A 185 -0.60 -1.90 -15.85
C VAL A 185 -0.67 -0.53 -16.51
N GLY A 186 -0.45 0.53 -15.77
CA GLY A 186 -0.35 1.90 -16.29
C GLY A 186 0.66 2.73 -15.51
N PRO A 187 1.10 3.88 -16.03
CA PRO A 187 1.96 4.80 -15.28
C PRO A 187 1.14 5.56 -14.23
N VAL A 188 1.72 5.82 -13.05
CA VAL A 188 1.03 6.50 -11.95
C VAL A 188 0.65 7.95 -12.30
N ASP A 189 1.41 8.60 -13.18
CA ASP A 189 1.18 10.00 -13.57
C ASP A 189 0.16 10.17 -14.70
N ASP A 190 -0.32 9.08 -15.32
CA ASP A 190 -1.39 9.14 -16.33
C ASP A 190 -2.77 9.26 -15.65
N PRO A 191 -3.50 10.38 -15.85
CA PRO A 191 -4.82 10.56 -15.27
C PRO A 191 -5.83 9.46 -15.65
N LEU A 192 -5.73 8.90 -16.85
CA LEU A 192 -6.60 7.80 -17.28
C LEU A 192 -6.29 6.51 -16.51
N ALA A 193 -5.01 6.19 -16.33
CA ALA A 193 -4.57 5.05 -15.52
C ALA A 193 -5.01 5.20 -14.06
N ARG A 194 -4.86 6.38 -13.48
CA ARG A 194 -5.35 6.68 -12.11
C ARG A 194 -6.86 6.54 -11.99
N GLY A 195 -7.63 7.07 -12.95
CA GLY A 195 -9.09 6.92 -12.97
C GLY A 195 -9.52 5.46 -13.05
N ALA A 196 -8.91 4.66 -13.93
CA ALA A 196 -9.17 3.23 -14.03
C ALA A 196 -8.77 2.47 -12.76
N PHE A 197 -7.68 2.86 -12.09
CA PHE A 197 -7.25 2.28 -10.82
C PHE A 197 -8.28 2.51 -9.72
N LEU A 198 -8.77 3.75 -9.59
CA LEU A 198 -9.81 4.10 -8.62
C LEU A 198 -11.13 3.39 -8.91
N ALA A 199 -11.50 3.24 -10.19
CA ALA A 199 -12.67 2.46 -10.58
C ALA A 199 -12.53 0.97 -10.18
N ARG A 200 -11.33 0.39 -10.32
CA ARG A 200 -11.06 -0.96 -9.81
C ARG A 200 -11.22 -1.05 -8.30
N VAL A 201 -10.68 -0.10 -7.56
CA VAL A 201 -10.78 -0.06 -6.09
C VAL A 201 -12.23 0.06 -5.65
N ALA A 202 -13.04 0.90 -6.30
CA ALA A 202 -14.47 0.99 -6.04
C ALA A 202 -15.18 -0.37 -6.27
N ARG A 203 -14.87 -1.06 -7.37
CA ARG A 203 -15.40 -2.40 -7.62
C ARG A 203 -14.98 -3.45 -6.60
N MET A 204 -13.78 -3.32 -6.03
CA MET A 204 -13.34 -4.19 -4.93
C MET A 204 -14.15 -3.92 -3.66
N ALA A 205 -14.47 -2.65 -3.41
CA ALA A 205 -15.39 -2.21 -2.35
C ALA A 205 -16.80 -2.80 -2.55
N ASP A 206 -17.24 -2.96 -3.81
CA ASP A 206 -18.50 -3.62 -4.19
C ASP A 206 -18.41 -5.17 -4.18
N GLY A 207 -17.29 -5.75 -3.72
CA GLY A 207 -17.12 -7.19 -3.54
C GLY A 207 -16.38 -7.92 -4.67
N SER A 208 -15.84 -7.21 -5.67
CA SER A 208 -14.91 -7.83 -6.63
C SER A 208 -13.61 -8.25 -5.93
N THR A 209 -13.03 -9.38 -6.33
CA THR A 209 -11.76 -9.87 -5.78
C THR A 209 -10.56 -9.42 -6.62
N GLY A 210 -9.36 -9.45 -6.04
CA GLY A 210 -8.11 -9.14 -6.72
C GLY A 210 -7.19 -8.24 -5.90
N PHE A 211 -6.22 -7.66 -6.63
CA PHE A 211 -5.23 -6.72 -6.13
C PHE A 211 -5.26 -5.41 -6.92
N ALA A 212 -5.08 -4.30 -6.22
CA ALA A 212 -4.79 -3.00 -6.82
C ALA A 212 -3.60 -2.39 -6.08
N PHE A 213 -2.46 -2.19 -6.74
CA PHE A 213 -1.29 -1.62 -6.06
C PHE A 213 -0.44 -0.69 -6.93
N THR A 214 0.30 0.21 -6.28
CA THR A 214 1.37 1.00 -6.90
C THR A 214 2.71 0.28 -6.74
N SER A 215 3.70 0.60 -7.57
CA SER A 215 5.02 0.01 -7.45
C SER A 215 6.15 0.95 -7.89
N HIS A 216 7.13 1.14 -7.00
CA HIS A 216 8.48 1.60 -7.31
C HIS A 216 9.45 0.44 -7.63
N ALA A 217 9.07 -0.80 -7.30
CA ALA A 217 9.93 -1.97 -7.48
C ALA A 217 9.85 -2.54 -8.91
N LEU A 218 8.71 -2.36 -9.58
CA LEU A 218 8.47 -2.77 -10.94
C LEU A 218 8.72 -1.59 -11.89
N ALA A 219 9.54 -1.82 -12.92
CA ALA A 219 9.89 -0.79 -13.91
C ALA A 219 9.50 -1.15 -15.35
N SER A 220 8.70 -2.20 -15.54
CA SER A 220 8.34 -2.69 -16.88
C SER A 220 7.02 -3.46 -16.90
N VAL A 221 6.41 -3.53 -18.09
CA VAL A 221 5.20 -4.32 -18.36
C VAL A 221 5.45 -5.81 -18.12
N ALA A 222 6.61 -6.35 -18.51
CA ALA A 222 6.97 -7.73 -18.25
C ALA A 222 7.12 -8.03 -16.75
N GLY A 223 7.62 -7.07 -15.96
CA GLY A 223 7.64 -7.16 -14.50
C GLY A 223 6.23 -7.23 -13.90
N ALA A 224 5.35 -6.33 -14.36
CA ALA A 224 3.94 -6.31 -13.96
C ALA A 224 3.19 -7.58 -14.35
N GLN A 225 3.46 -8.13 -15.54
CA GLN A 225 2.87 -9.41 -15.98
C GLN A 225 3.28 -10.56 -15.05
N ARG A 226 4.58 -10.69 -14.74
CA ARG A 226 5.07 -11.70 -13.79
C ARG A 226 4.44 -11.53 -12.40
N ALA A 227 4.21 -10.29 -11.96
CA ALA A 227 3.53 -10.02 -10.70
C ALA A 227 2.08 -10.53 -10.72
N ALA A 228 1.31 -10.20 -11.77
CA ALA A 228 -0.06 -10.70 -11.94
C ALA A 228 -0.13 -12.24 -12.01
N GLU A 229 0.79 -12.87 -12.74
CA GLU A 229 0.90 -14.33 -12.83
C GLU A 229 1.22 -14.97 -11.47
N THR A 230 2.16 -14.39 -10.71
CA THR A 230 2.57 -14.89 -9.39
C THR A 230 1.45 -14.75 -8.36
N LEU A 231 0.69 -13.67 -8.42
CA LEU A 231 -0.46 -13.45 -7.53
C LEU A 231 -1.62 -14.40 -7.84
N GLY A 232 -1.73 -14.88 -9.08
CA GLY A 232 -2.78 -15.83 -9.50
C GLY A 232 -4.19 -15.25 -9.38
N ALA A 233 -4.32 -13.92 -9.42
CA ALA A 233 -5.56 -13.19 -9.24
C ALA A 233 -5.58 -11.95 -10.16
N ASP A 234 -6.76 -11.35 -10.35
CA ASP A 234 -6.87 -10.10 -11.07
C ASP A 234 -6.04 -9.01 -10.38
N ALA A 235 -5.13 -8.38 -11.12
CA ALA A 235 -4.22 -7.37 -10.60
C ALA A 235 -4.20 -6.12 -11.49
N VAL A 236 -4.37 -4.96 -10.86
CA VAL A 236 -4.15 -3.66 -11.51
C VAL A 236 -2.97 -2.96 -10.86
N ILE A 237 -2.06 -2.45 -11.68
CA ILE A 237 -0.75 -1.99 -11.22
C ILE A 237 -0.48 -0.59 -11.76
N LEU A 238 -0.17 0.35 -10.87
CA LEU A 238 0.39 1.65 -11.26
C LEU A 238 1.90 1.67 -11.03
N LEU A 239 2.67 1.99 -12.05
CA LEU A 239 4.13 2.10 -11.96
C LEU A 239 4.55 3.54 -11.69
N HIS A 240 5.35 3.75 -10.66
CA HIS A 240 5.94 5.06 -10.37
C HIS A 240 7.14 5.35 -11.27
N ASP A 241 7.94 4.32 -11.57
CA ASP A 241 9.19 4.46 -12.30
C ASP A 241 9.12 3.62 -13.58
N GLY A 242 9.39 4.25 -14.73
CA GLY A 242 9.27 3.58 -16.02
C GLY A 242 7.83 3.15 -16.33
N GLY A 243 7.69 2.15 -17.19
CA GLY A 243 6.38 1.63 -17.59
C GLY A 243 5.90 2.07 -18.97
N PRO A 244 4.68 1.65 -19.35
CA PRO A 244 4.12 1.94 -20.65
C PRO A 244 3.67 3.41 -20.77
N ALA A 245 3.52 3.90 -22.00
CA ALA A 245 3.00 5.25 -22.27
C ALA A 245 1.53 5.47 -21.88
N GLY A 246 0.84 4.41 -21.45
CA GLY A 246 -0.56 4.42 -21.03
C GLY A 246 -0.97 3.02 -20.56
N ILE A 247 -2.25 2.82 -20.28
CA ILE A 247 -2.74 1.54 -19.77
C ILE A 247 -2.52 0.40 -20.78
N GLN A 248 -1.80 -0.65 -20.37
CA GLN A 248 -1.60 -1.88 -21.14
C GLN A 248 -2.21 -3.09 -20.44
N PRO A 249 -2.95 -3.95 -21.17
CA PRO A 249 -3.42 -5.22 -20.63
C PRO A 249 -2.23 -6.16 -20.38
N LEU A 250 -2.25 -6.88 -19.26
CA LEU A 250 -1.22 -7.87 -18.91
C LEU A 250 -1.57 -9.29 -19.41
N GLY A 251 -2.67 -9.41 -20.15
CA GLY A 251 -3.26 -10.71 -20.50
C GLY A 251 -4.14 -11.25 -19.38
N LYS A 252 -4.80 -12.39 -19.67
CA LYS A 252 -5.62 -13.08 -18.68
C LYS A 252 -4.67 -13.87 -17.79
N ALA A 253 -4.69 -13.64 -16.48
CA ALA A 253 -4.07 -14.58 -15.56
C ALA A 253 -4.65 -15.97 -15.88
N PRO A 254 -3.82 -17.03 -16.05
CA PRO A 254 -4.35 -18.36 -16.19
C PRO A 254 -5.30 -18.58 -15.00
N ALA A 255 -6.51 -19.09 -15.27
CA ALA A 255 -7.51 -19.31 -14.23
C ALA A 255 -6.95 -20.32 -13.23
N GLY A 256 -6.21 -19.83 -12.25
CA GLY A 256 -5.61 -20.62 -11.21
C GLY A 256 -6.76 -21.10 -10.36
N THR A 257 -6.93 -22.42 -10.27
CA THR A 257 -7.73 -23.05 -9.21
C THR A 257 -7.33 -22.41 -7.88
N ALA A 258 -8.22 -21.58 -7.32
CA ALA A 258 -8.02 -20.75 -6.14
C ALA A 258 -7.75 -21.54 -4.83
N GLY A 259 -7.40 -22.82 -4.93
CA GLY A 259 -7.10 -23.72 -3.80
C GLY A 259 -5.64 -24.19 -3.75
N GLY A 260 -4.73 -23.61 -4.54
CA GLY A 260 -3.31 -23.94 -4.49
C GLY A 260 -2.69 -23.50 -3.16
N SER A 261 -2.72 -24.38 -2.16
CA SER A 261 -1.86 -24.26 -0.98
C SER A 261 -0.42 -24.14 -1.48
N TRP A 262 0.18 -22.96 -1.30
CA TRP A 262 1.60 -22.75 -1.56
C TRP A 262 2.41 -23.83 -0.85
N PRO A 263 3.57 -24.24 -1.41
CA PRO A 263 4.44 -25.21 -0.73
C PRO A 263 4.71 -24.69 0.67
N ARG A 264 4.12 -25.36 1.65
CA ARG A 264 4.32 -25.05 3.06
C ARG A 264 5.82 -25.02 3.34
N PRO A 265 6.30 -24.25 4.33
CA PRO A 265 7.70 -24.23 4.77
C PRO A 265 8.29 -25.63 5.11
N ALA A 266 7.47 -26.68 5.11
CA ALA A 266 7.88 -28.08 5.18
C ALA A 266 9.04 -28.45 4.25
N LEU A 267 9.15 -27.88 3.04
CA LEU A 267 10.29 -28.21 2.14
C LEU A 267 11.62 -27.63 2.65
N ILE A 268 11.59 -26.41 3.22
CA ILE A 268 12.76 -25.78 3.85
C ILE A 268 13.13 -26.52 5.14
N VAL A 269 12.12 -26.96 5.92
CA VAL A 269 12.34 -27.78 7.12
C VAL A 269 12.93 -29.15 6.76
N LEU A 270 12.48 -29.79 5.68
CA LEU A 270 13.02 -31.09 5.23
C LEU A 270 14.47 -30.97 4.76
N LEU A 271 14.82 -29.93 4.02
CA LEU A 271 16.20 -29.67 3.59
C LEU A 271 17.11 -29.34 4.78
N SER A 272 16.61 -28.62 5.78
CA SER A 272 17.35 -28.30 7.00
C SER A 272 17.62 -29.55 7.85
N LEU A 273 16.64 -30.45 7.97
CA LEU A 273 16.79 -31.73 8.68
C LEU A 273 17.76 -32.67 7.95
N ALA A 274 17.72 -32.72 6.62
CA ALA A 274 18.66 -33.51 5.82
C ALA A 274 20.10 -32.99 5.99
N GLY A 275 20.30 -31.67 5.96
CA GLY A 275 21.61 -31.04 6.22
C GLY A 275 22.15 -31.36 7.62
N LEU A 276 21.29 -31.28 8.64
CA LEU A 276 21.66 -31.63 10.02
C LEU A 276 22.04 -33.11 10.16
N ALA A 277 21.28 -34.01 9.54
CA ALA A 277 21.57 -35.45 9.56
C ALA A 277 22.92 -35.77 8.91
N ILE A 278 23.25 -35.13 7.77
CA ILE A 278 24.56 -35.27 7.11
C ILE A 278 25.69 -34.75 8.00
N ALA A 279 25.51 -33.58 8.62
CA ALA A 279 26.52 -33.02 9.52
C ALA A 279 26.80 -33.92 10.74
N LEU A 280 25.75 -34.53 11.30
CA LEU A 280 25.87 -35.50 12.39
C LEU A 280 26.57 -36.79 11.94
N LEU A 281 26.28 -37.27 10.73
CA LEU A 281 26.92 -38.46 10.16
C LEU A 281 28.43 -38.24 9.94
N ILE A 282 28.80 -37.08 9.38
CA ILE A 282 30.22 -36.70 9.17
C ILE A 282 30.95 -36.62 10.52
N ARG A 283 30.33 -35.96 11.51
CA ARG A 283 30.90 -35.86 12.86
C ARG A 283 31.08 -37.22 13.54
N TRP A 284 30.15 -38.16 13.30
CA TRP A 284 30.27 -39.53 13.81
C TRP A 284 31.42 -40.29 13.15
N LEU A 285 31.59 -40.18 11.83
CA LEU A 285 32.69 -40.77 11.06
C LEU A 285 34.07 -40.25 11.51
N ILE A 286 34.21 -38.94 11.73
CA ILE A 286 35.47 -38.33 12.21
C ILE A 286 35.88 -38.86 13.59
N ARG A 287 34.93 -39.26 14.44
CA ARG A 287 35.24 -39.81 15.77
C ARG A 287 35.73 -41.27 15.75
N TRP A 288 35.57 -41.96 14.64
CA TRP A 288 35.92 -43.38 14.49
C TRP A 288 37.22 -43.61 13.71
N LEU A 289 37.75 -42.58 13.06
CA LEU A 289 39.07 -42.55 12.43
C LEU A 289 40.11 -41.98 13.40
#